data_AF-A0A7X8CVJ1-F1
#
_entry.id   AF-A0A7X8CVJ1-F1
#
_cell.length_a   1.000
_cell.length_b   1.000
_cell.length_c   1.000
_cell.angle_alpha   90.00
_cell.angle_beta   90.00
_cell.angle_gamma   90.00
#
_symmetry.space_group_name_H-M   'P 1'
#
loop_
_entity.id
_entity.type
_entity.pdbx_description
1 polymer ?
#
loop_
_entity_poly.entity_id
_entity_poly.type
_entity_poly.pdbx_seq_one_letter_code
_entity_poly.pdbx_strand_id
1 'polypeptide(L)'
;HTKARIRSITAGRIREALDEGKIVIAAGFQGITEEQDITTLGRGGSDTTAVALAAYLGADYADIYTDVPGVAAADPRIVPDAPFLDYLDYRSMYRLAAYGARVLHDRSAKIAEERGVRIRVLSTFDDRPGTLIGPERPGTAEPAFLGIAVDKKSPEFSVVTILFRTGRGGERVGKAAQAAAPWTRDRIPLEDPDAAAFRCPAASAPDLARALFAAFRAN
;
A
#
# COMPACT_ATOMS: atom_id res chain seq x y z
N HIS A 1 21.37 -13.84 -7.34
CA HIS A 1 20.14 -14.62 -7.13
C HIS A 1 19.26 -13.99 -6.03
N THR A 2 18.60 -12.83 -6.25
CA THR A 2 17.91 -12.09 -5.15
C THR A 2 16.53 -11.53 -5.51
N LYS A 3 15.95 -11.92 -6.65
CA LYS A 3 14.64 -11.44 -7.12
C LYS A 3 13.82 -12.57 -7.76
N ALA A 4 13.87 -13.78 -7.18
CA ALA A 4 13.11 -14.91 -7.70
C ALA A 4 11.59 -14.64 -7.70
N ARG A 5 10.86 -15.33 -8.58
CA ARG A 5 9.39 -15.30 -8.65
C ARG A 5 8.87 -16.70 -8.30
N ILE A 6 7.81 -16.76 -7.52
CA ILE A 6 7.18 -18.02 -7.13
C ILE A 6 6.53 -18.64 -8.38
N ARG A 7 6.97 -19.85 -8.77
CA ARG A 7 6.33 -20.63 -9.85
C ARG A 7 5.23 -21.54 -9.32
N SER A 8 5.48 -22.18 -8.18
CA SER A 8 4.56 -23.11 -7.54
C SER A 8 4.79 -23.13 -6.02
N ILE A 9 3.78 -23.59 -5.28
CA ILE A 9 3.87 -23.87 -3.85
C ILE A 9 3.36 -25.29 -3.63
N THR A 10 4.19 -26.14 -3.04
CA THR A 10 3.79 -27.48 -2.59
C THR A 10 3.23 -27.37 -1.18
N ALA A 11 1.91 -27.21 -1.08
CA ALA A 11 1.22 -27.01 0.19
C ALA A 11 0.75 -28.30 0.88
N GLY A 12 1.10 -29.49 0.38
CA GLY A 12 0.59 -30.78 0.90
C GLY A 12 0.81 -30.97 2.40
N ARG A 13 2.07 -30.88 2.85
CA ARG A 13 2.42 -30.96 4.29
C ARG A 13 1.76 -29.89 5.14
N ILE A 14 1.51 -28.72 4.56
CA ILE A 14 0.83 -27.62 5.27
C ILE A 14 -0.64 -27.99 5.47
N ARG A 15 -1.32 -28.47 4.42
CA ARG A 15 -2.72 -28.90 4.51
C ARG A 15 -2.91 -30.04 5.49
N GLU A 16 -2.09 -31.09 5.41
CA GLU A 16 -2.14 -32.22 6.35
C GLU A 16 -2.04 -31.76 7.81
N ALA A 17 -1.08 -30.86 8.11
CA ALA A 17 -0.93 -30.32 9.45
C ALA A 17 -2.12 -29.44 9.88
N LEU A 18 -2.69 -28.65 8.97
CA LEU A 18 -3.88 -27.84 9.23
C LEU A 18 -5.12 -28.72 9.48
N ASP A 19 -5.30 -29.80 8.72
CA ASP A 19 -6.39 -30.77 8.87
C ASP A 19 -6.33 -31.50 10.23
N GLU A 20 -5.12 -31.65 10.78
CA GLU A 20 -4.88 -32.15 12.15
C GLU A 20 -5.08 -31.06 13.24
N GLY A 21 -5.49 -29.84 12.87
CA GLY A 21 -5.73 -28.74 13.80
C GLY A 21 -4.45 -28.05 14.31
N LYS A 22 -3.31 -28.21 13.63
CA LYS A 22 -2.04 -27.61 14.04
C LYS A 22 -1.87 -26.19 13.47
N ILE A 23 -1.10 -25.39 14.19
CA ILE A 23 -0.59 -24.10 13.68
C ILE A 23 0.71 -24.35 12.92
N VAL A 24 0.74 -24.00 11.64
CA VAL A 24 1.92 -24.17 10.78
C VAL A 24 2.75 -22.90 10.76
N ILE A 25 4.01 -22.99 11.14
CA ILE A 25 4.99 -21.90 11.03
C ILE A 25 5.87 -22.17 9.81
N ALA A 26 5.78 -21.30 8.80
CA ALA A 26 6.58 -21.38 7.59
C ALA A 26 7.60 -20.23 7.54
N ALA A 27 8.82 -20.53 7.10
CA ALA A 27 9.81 -19.49 6.81
C ALA A 27 9.40 -18.71 5.55
N GLY A 28 9.22 -17.39 5.70
CA GLY A 28 8.98 -16.48 4.58
C GLY A 28 10.26 -16.19 3.77
N PHE A 29 10.12 -15.41 2.68
CA PHE A 29 11.23 -14.82 1.91
C PHE A 29 12.11 -15.79 1.09
N GLN A 30 12.11 -17.08 1.41
CA GLN A 30 12.97 -18.10 0.82
C GLN A 30 12.18 -19.06 -0.10
N GLY A 31 12.91 -19.72 -1.00
CA GLY A 31 12.37 -20.76 -1.88
C GLY A 31 13.49 -21.64 -2.46
N ILE A 32 13.12 -22.56 -3.35
CA ILE A 32 14.03 -23.50 -4.00
C ILE A 32 13.87 -23.38 -5.53
N THR A 33 14.95 -23.41 -6.30
CA THR A 33 14.91 -23.44 -7.78
C THR A 33 14.64 -24.84 -8.32
N GLU A 34 14.51 -24.99 -9.64
CA GLU A 34 14.31 -26.31 -10.27
C GLU A 34 15.56 -27.21 -10.11
N GLU A 35 16.73 -26.60 -9.98
CA GLU A 35 18.02 -27.26 -9.72
C GLU A 35 18.26 -27.55 -8.23
N GLN A 36 17.26 -27.34 -7.37
CA GLN A 36 17.31 -27.53 -5.91
C GLN A 36 18.20 -26.52 -5.15
N ASP A 37 18.54 -25.39 -5.76
CA ASP A 37 19.29 -24.32 -5.09
C ASP A 37 18.37 -23.46 -4.21
N ILE A 38 18.86 -23.05 -3.05
CA ILE A 38 18.17 -22.09 -2.18
C ILE A 38 18.19 -20.70 -2.84
N THR A 39 17.03 -20.04 -2.89
CA THR A 39 16.89 -18.69 -3.44
C THR A 39 16.06 -17.79 -2.55
N THR A 40 16.11 -16.48 -2.83
CA THR A 40 15.37 -15.46 -2.08
C THR A 40 14.47 -14.65 -3.01
N LEU A 41 13.32 -14.23 -2.47
CA LEU A 41 12.30 -13.45 -3.19
C LEU A 41 12.64 -11.95 -3.26
N GLY A 42 13.64 -11.51 -2.49
CA GLY A 42 14.04 -10.12 -2.39
C GLY A 42 13.16 -9.31 -1.44
N ARG A 43 13.22 -7.97 -1.54
CA ARG A 43 12.46 -7.07 -0.66
C ARG A 43 10.97 -7.45 -0.66
N GLY A 44 10.35 -7.40 0.52
CA GLY A 44 8.95 -7.82 0.71
C GLY A 44 8.71 -9.33 0.50
N GLY A 45 9.76 -10.15 0.53
CA GLY A 45 9.65 -11.58 0.29
C GLY A 45 8.80 -12.30 1.34
N SER A 46 8.80 -11.86 2.60
CA SER A 46 7.92 -12.44 3.63
C SER A 46 6.45 -12.19 3.32
N ASP A 47 6.06 -10.94 3.02
CA ASP A 47 4.69 -10.60 2.61
C ASP A 47 4.28 -11.37 1.35
N THR A 48 5.22 -11.50 0.40
CA THR A 48 5.00 -12.25 -0.84
C THR A 48 4.75 -13.73 -0.54
N THR A 49 5.53 -14.34 0.36
CA THR A 49 5.32 -15.73 0.79
C THR A 49 3.98 -15.88 1.51
N ALA A 50 3.62 -14.96 2.41
CA ALA A 50 2.37 -15.02 3.16
C ALA A 50 1.15 -14.97 2.24
N VAL A 51 1.10 -13.99 1.32
CA VAL A 51 -0.01 -13.86 0.37
C VAL A 51 -0.06 -15.03 -0.61
N ALA A 52 1.10 -15.52 -1.06
CA ALA A 52 1.13 -16.69 -1.93
C ALA A 52 0.62 -17.94 -1.19
N LEU A 53 1.04 -18.20 0.05
CA LEU A 53 0.52 -19.31 0.84
C LEU A 53 -1.00 -19.20 1.03
N ALA A 54 -1.50 -18.01 1.38
CA ALA A 54 -2.94 -17.76 1.50
C ALA A 54 -3.69 -18.11 0.19
N ALA A 55 -3.14 -17.72 -0.96
CA ALA A 55 -3.71 -18.04 -2.27
C ALA A 55 -3.73 -19.54 -2.57
N TYR A 56 -2.64 -20.25 -2.29
CA TYR A 56 -2.56 -21.70 -2.55
C TYR A 56 -3.35 -22.55 -1.55
N LEU A 57 -3.60 -22.02 -0.36
CA LEU A 57 -4.42 -22.67 0.66
C LEU A 57 -5.91 -22.31 0.57
N GLY A 58 -6.28 -21.34 -0.28
CA GLY A 58 -7.67 -20.89 -0.40
C GLY A 58 -8.16 -20.11 0.82
N ALA A 59 -7.27 -19.36 1.47
CA ALA A 59 -7.62 -18.54 2.63
C ALA A 59 -8.45 -17.30 2.22
N ASP A 60 -9.38 -16.89 3.09
CA ASP A 60 -10.22 -15.70 2.87
C ASP A 60 -9.43 -14.39 2.85
N TYR A 61 -8.38 -14.32 3.68
CA TYR A 61 -7.52 -13.17 3.89
C TYR A 61 -6.07 -13.60 4.13
N ALA A 62 -5.13 -12.74 3.73
CA ALA A 62 -3.76 -12.75 4.20
C ALA A 62 -3.56 -11.57 5.17
N ASP A 63 -3.25 -11.87 6.43
CA ASP A 63 -2.99 -10.85 7.44
C ASP A 63 -1.52 -10.46 7.44
N ILE A 64 -1.26 -9.16 7.30
CA ILE A 64 0.06 -8.56 7.36
C ILE A 64 0.12 -7.69 8.62
N TYR A 65 0.78 -8.21 9.64
CA TYR A 65 0.99 -7.52 10.91
C TYR A 65 2.19 -6.58 10.81
N THR A 66 2.01 -5.34 11.24
CA THR A 66 3.02 -4.27 11.20
C THR A 66 2.98 -3.44 12.49
N ASP A 67 3.82 -2.39 12.59
CA ASP A 67 3.90 -1.50 13.74
C ASP A 67 2.92 -0.32 13.67
N VAL A 68 2.15 -0.24 12.59
CA VAL A 68 1.09 0.75 12.39
C VAL A 68 -0.30 0.10 12.37
N PRO A 69 -1.36 0.87 12.72
CA PRO A 69 -2.74 0.39 12.73
C PRO A 69 -3.31 -0.08 11.40
N GLY A 70 -2.69 0.31 10.29
CA GLY A 70 -3.18 0.08 8.94
C GLY A 70 -2.53 1.07 7.98
N VAL A 71 -3.18 1.32 6.85
CA VAL A 71 -2.75 2.28 5.84
C VAL A 71 -3.26 3.67 6.20
N ALA A 72 -2.35 4.56 6.58
CA ALA A 72 -2.70 5.94 6.89
C ALA A 72 -2.92 6.77 5.60
N ALA A 73 -3.90 7.67 5.62
CA ALA A 73 -4.16 8.60 4.51
C ALA A 73 -3.00 9.60 4.31
N ALA A 74 -2.16 9.82 5.30
CA ALA A 74 -0.89 10.53 5.16
C ALA A 74 0.09 9.97 6.20
N ASP A 75 1.39 10.16 6.00
CA ASP A 75 2.39 9.73 6.99
C ASP A 75 2.08 10.34 8.37
N PRO A 76 1.75 9.54 9.40
CA PRO A 76 1.36 10.06 10.72
C PRO A 76 2.47 10.87 11.40
N ARG A 77 3.74 10.72 10.97
CA ARG A 77 4.86 11.52 11.48
C ARG A 77 4.86 12.95 10.91
N ILE A 78 4.18 13.17 9.79
CA ILE A 78 4.03 14.47 9.13
C ILE A 78 2.67 15.10 9.47
N VAL A 79 1.62 14.26 9.47
CA VAL A 79 0.23 14.62 9.75
C VAL A 79 -0.28 13.71 10.87
N PRO A 80 -0.11 14.09 12.16
CA PRO A 80 -0.47 13.23 13.30
C PRO A 80 -1.94 12.79 13.33
N ASP A 81 -2.84 13.62 12.82
CA ASP A 81 -4.28 13.35 12.78
C ASP A 81 -4.73 12.59 11.52
N ALA A 82 -3.80 12.05 10.72
CA ALA A 82 -4.14 11.31 9.52
C ALA A 82 -4.97 10.06 9.87
N PRO A 83 -6.18 9.89 9.32
CA PRO A 83 -6.97 8.70 9.57
C PRO A 83 -6.33 7.48 8.90
N PHE A 84 -6.57 6.31 9.48
CA PHE A 84 -6.32 5.03 8.82
C PHE A 84 -7.52 4.69 7.95
N LEU A 85 -7.25 4.16 6.76
CA LEU A 85 -8.29 3.75 5.82
C LEU A 85 -8.89 2.42 6.27
N ASP A 86 -10.22 2.30 6.28
CA ASP A 86 -10.86 1.01 6.56
C ASP A 86 -10.74 0.05 5.36
N TYR A 87 -10.73 0.62 4.16
CA TYR A 87 -10.72 -0.12 2.91
C TYR A 87 -9.89 0.57 1.83
N LEU A 88 -9.23 -0.23 0.99
CA LEU A 88 -8.49 0.25 -0.17
C LEU A 88 -8.53 -0.78 -1.30
N ASP A 89 -9.02 -0.41 -2.47
CA ASP A 89 -8.96 -1.28 -3.63
C ASP A 89 -7.51 -1.48 -4.13
N TYR A 90 -7.23 -2.58 -4.83
CA TYR A 90 -5.89 -2.89 -5.34
C TYR A 90 -5.30 -1.78 -6.21
N ARG A 91 -6.10 -1.17 -7.07
CA ARG A 91 -5.65 -0.10 -7.97
C ARG A 91 -5.26 1.15 -7.18
N SER A 92 -6.07 1.54 -6.21
CA SER A 92 -5.78 2.65 -5.28
C SER A 92 -4.53 2.38 -4.46
N MET A 93 -4.31 1.13 -4.03
CA MET A 93 -3.08 0.71 -3.37
C MET A 93 -1.84 0.89 -4.26
N TYR A 94 -1.87 0.37 -5.50
CA TYR A 94 -0.74 0.52 -6.42
C TYR A 94 -0.43 1.98 -6.72
N ARG A 95 -1.47 2.81 -6.87
CA ARG A 95 -1.30 4.25 -7.08
C ARG A 95 -0.60 4.90 -5.88
N LEU A 96 -1.05 4.64 -4.66
CA LEU A 96 -0.38 5.13 -3.45
C LEU A 96 1.09 4.69 -3.39
N ALA A 97 1.38 3.41 -3.64
CA ALA A 97 2.74 2.87 -3.65
C ALA A 97 3.62 3.54 -4.72
N ALA A 98 3.10 3.72 -5.94
CA ALA A 98 3.80 4.36 -7.05
C ALA A 98 4.21 5.81 -6.75
N TYR A 99 3.44 6.52 -5.92
CA TYR A 99 3.73 7.89 -5.51
C TYR A 99 4.55 8.01 -4.22
N GLY A 100 5.04 6.89 -3.69
CA GLY A 100 5.98 6.86 -2.57
C GLY A 100 5.34 6.60 -1.20
N ALA A 101 4.04 6.30 -1.14
CA ALA A 101 3.44 5.82 0.11
C ALA A 101 3.97 4.42 0.42
N ARG A 102 4.44 4.20 1.64
CA ARG A 102 4.93 2.89 2.09
C ARG A 102 3.75 2.08 2.64
N VAL A 103 3.00 1.46 1.74
CA VAL A 103 1.75 0.74 2.09
C VAL A 103 1.98 -0.76 2.18
N LEU A 104 2.32 -1.39 1.05
CA LEU A 104 2.57 -2.82 0.93
C LEU A 104 3.59 -3.03 -0.19
N HIS A 105 4.25 -4.19 -0.23
CA HIS A 105 5.14 -4.53 -1.35
C HIS A 105 4.33 -4.92 -2.60
N ASP A 106 4.54 -4.25 -3.74
CA ASP A 106 3.74 -4.42 -4.97
C ASP A 106 3.55 -5.88 -5.40
N ARG A 107 4.57 -6.72 -5.17
CA ARG A 107 4.55 -8.15 -5.54
C ARG A 107 3.50 -8.95 -4.76
N SER A 108 3.33 -8.69 -3.46
CA SER A 108 2.38 -9.45 -2.64
C SER A 108 0.95 -9.07 -3.02
N ALA A 109 0.66 -7.78 -3.19
CA ALA A 109 -0.64 -7.33 -3.67
C ALA A 109 -0.99 -7.84 -5.06
N LYS A 110 -0.03 -7.90 -5.98
CA LYS A 110 -0.25 -8.48 -7.30
C LYS A 110 -0.68 -9.93 -7.24
N ILE A 111 -0.05 -10.73 -6.38
CA ILE A 111 -0.45 -12.13 -6.17
C ILE A 111 -1.86 -12.20 -5.58
N ALA A 112 -2.16 -11.34 -4.59
CA ALA A 112 -3.48 -11.25 -3.98
C ALA A 112 -4.58 -10.94 -5.01
N GLU A 113 -4.36 -9.94 -5.87
CA GLU A 113 -5.29 -9.55 -6.93
C GLU A 113 -5.47 -10.68 -7.96
N GLU A 114 -4.38 -11.24 -8.49
CA GLU A 114 -4.42 -12.31 -9.50
C GLU A 114 -5.08 -13.60 -8.99
N ARG A 115 -5.07 -13.82 -7.66
CA ARG A 115 -5.59 -15.04 -7.02
C ARG A 115 -6.86 -14.82 -6.20
N GLY A 116 -7.40 -13.60 -6.17
CA GLY A 116 -8.63 -13.28 -5.44
C GLY A 116 -8.50 -13.34 -3.91
N VAL A 117 -7.29 -13.26 -3.34
CA VAL A 117 -7.06 -13.24 -1.89
C VAL A 117 -7.03 -11.82 -1.41
N ARG A 118 -7.81 -11.47 -0.38
CA ARG A 118 -7.79 -10.12 0.23
C ARG A 118 -6.66 -9.99 1.23
N ILE A 119 -6.15 -8.78 1.45
CA ILE A 119 -5.07 -8.52 2.41
C ILE A 119 -5.61 -7.67 3.56
N ARG A 120 -5.28 -7.99 4.82
CA ARG A 120 -5.53 -7.09 5.96
C ARG A 120 -4.20 -6.58 6.49
N VAL A 121 -4.04 -5.26 6.53
CA VAL A 121 -2.90 -4.62 7.19
C VAL A 121 -3.31 -4.30 8.61
N LEU A 122 -2.67 -4.96 9.58
CA LEU A 122 -3.06 -4.97 11.00
C LEU A 122 -1.91 -4.50 11.89
N SER A 123 -2.25 -3.94 13.05
CA SER A 123 -1.27 -3.64 14.10
C SER A 123 -0.85 -4.91 14.82
N THR A 124 0.44 -5.02 15.14
CA THR A 124 0.95 -6.03 16.08
C THR A 124 0.63 -5.68 17.52
N PHE A 125 0.31 -4.41 17.80
CA PHE A 125 0.20 -3.86 19.15
C PHE A 125 -1.23 -3.58 19.61
N ASP A 126 -2.23 -3.79 18.76
CA ASP A 126 -3.64 -3.57 19.09
C ASP A 126 -4.57 -4.37 18.19
N ASP A 127 -5.83 -4.53 18.61
CA ASP A 127 -6.85 -5.35 17.94
C ASP A 127 -7.76 -4.55 17.00
N ARG A 128 -7.30 -3.41 16.48
CA ARG A 128 -8.10 -2.65 15.51
C ARG A 128 -8.31 -3.48 14.23
N PRO A 129 -9.43 -3.29 13.51
CA PRO A 129 -9.72 -4.03 12.28
C PRO A 129 -8.71 -3.76 11.15
N GLY A 130 -7.93 -2.68 11.27
CA GLY A 130 -6.93 -2.24 10.32
C GLY A 130 -7.50 -1.88 8.96
N THR A 131 -6.68 -2.01 7.91
CA THR A 131 -7.09 -1.71 6.53
C THR A 131 -7.28 -2.99 5.74
N LEU A 132 -8.46 -3.16 5.16
CA LEU A 132 -8.75 -4.24 4.21
C LEU A 132 -8.41 -3.80 2.79
N ILE A 133 -7.53 -4.54 2.12
CA ILE A 133 -7.16 -4.35 0.72
C ILE A 133 -7.81 -5.44 -0.13
N GLY A 134 -8.48 -5.07 -1.23
CA GLY A 134 -9.25 -6.02 -2.03
C GLY A 134 -9.69 -5.53 -3.42
N PRO A 135 -10.58 -6.28 -4.09
CA PRO A 135 -11.12 -5.89 -5.39
C PRO A 135 -12.05 -4.69 -5.27
N GLU A 136 -12.11 -3.83 -6.29
CA GLU A 136 -13.07 -2.71 -6.32
C GLU A 136 -14.50 -3.18 -6.02
N ARG A 137 -15.20 -2.45 -5.15
CA ARG A 137 -16.56 -2.78 -4.71
C ARG A 137 -17.52 -1.64 -5.06
N PRO A 138 -18.59 -1.90 -5.82
CA PRO A 138 -19.65 -0.91 -6.00
C PRO A 138 -20.25 -0.51 -4.66
N GLY A 139 -20.32 0.79 -4.38
CA GLY A 139 -20.94 1.32 -3.16
C GLY A 139 -20.06 1.30 -1.91
N THR A 140 -18.77 0.93 -1.99
CA THR A 140 -17.87 1.12 -0.84
C THR A 140 -17.63 2.59 -0.55
N ALA A 141 -17.60 2.89 0.74
CA ALA A 141 -17.33 4.19 1.34
C ALA A 141 -15.85 4.58 1.26
N GLU A 142 -15.15 4.26 0.17
CA GLU A 142 -13.82 4.83 -0.03
C GLU A 142 -13.96 6.36 -0.16
N PRO A 143 -13.23 7.13 0.64
CA PRO A 143 -13.29 8.58 0.59
C PRO A 143 -12.85 9.06 -0.80
N ALA A 144 -13.38 10.21 -1.23
CA ALA A 144 -12.94 10.82 -2.49
C ALA A 144 -11.44 11.16 -2.43
N PHE A 145 -10.96 11.57 -1.26
CA PHE A 145 -9.55 11.74 -0.94
C PHE A 145 -8.98 10.44 -0.36
N LEU A 146 -8.01 9.83 -1.03
CA LEU A 146 -7.38 8.60 -0.58
C LEU A 146 -6.15 8.86 0.28
N GLY A 147 -5.37 9.87 -0.06
CA GLY A 147 -4.22 10.22 0.76
C GLY A 147 -3.20 11.14 0.13
N ILE A 148 -2.11 11.35 0.89
CA ILE A 148 -0.95 12.14 0.50
C ILE A 148 0.31 11.29 0.68
N ALA A 149 1.09 11.21 -0.39
CA ALA A 149 2.40 10.57 -0.39
C ALA A 149 3.49 11.65 -0.44
N VAL A 150 4.53 11.47 0.37
CA VAL A 150 5.73 12.31 0.35
C VAL A 150 6.91 11.44 -0.06
N ASP A 151 7.40 11.66 -1.27
CA ASP A 151 8.53 10.94 -1.83
C ASP A 151 9.78 11.83 -1.80
N LYS A 152 10.71 11.51 -0.89
CA LYS A 152 11.99 12.20 -0.76
C LYS A 152 12.95 11.71 -1.85
N LYS A 153 13.12 12.52 -2.90
CA LYS A 153 14.00 12.21 -4.04
C LYS A 153 15.47 12.51 -3.74
N SER A 154 15.76 13.62 -3.06
CA SER A 154 17.13 14.01 -2.69
C SER A 154 17.13 14.79 -1.35
N PRO A 155 18.30 15.16 -0.82
CA PRO A 155 18.38 16.08 0.31
C PRO A 155 17.77 17.47 0.02
N GLU A 156 17.71 17.87 -1.25
CA GLU A 156 17.31 19.22 -1.66
C GLU A 156 15.83 19.31 -2.00
N PHE A 157 15.23 18.27 -2.60
CA PHE A 157 13.84 18.30 -3.04
C PHE A 157 13.08 17.01 -2.78
N SER A 158 11.77 17.15 -2.66
CA SER A 158 10.80 16.07 -2.51
C SER A 158 9.62 16.29 -3.45
N VAL A 159 8.88 15.21 -3.69
CA VAL A 159 7.62 15.24 -4.42
C VAL A 159 6.51 14.94 -3.43
N VAL A 160 5.54 15.85 -3.33
CA VAL A 160 4.32 15.64 -2.55
C VAL A 160 3.19 15.38 -3.51
N THR A 161 2.56 14.22 -3.40
CA THR A 161 1.46 13.80 -4.27
C THR A 161 0.19 13.65 -3.45
N ILE A 162 -0.88 14.28 -3.90
CA ILE A 162 -2.22 14.05 -3.38
C ILE A 162 -2.98 13.12 -4.32
N LEU A 163 -3.68 12.16 -3.72
CA LEU A 163 -4.39 11.10 -4.43
C LEU A 163 -5.88 11.10 -4.11
N PHE A 164 -6.69 11.00 -5.16
CA PHE A 164 -8.13 10.85 -5.09
C PHE A 164 -8.55 9.48 -5.63
N ARG A 165 -9.69 8.99 -5.20
CA ARG A 165 -10.29 7.78 -5.76
C ARG A 165 -10.51 7.95 -7.27
N THR A 166 -10.43 6.86 -8.02
CA THR A 166 -10.64 6.89 -9.46
C THR A 166 -11.98 7.56 -9.81
N GLY A 167 -11.93 8.49 -10.77
CA GLY A 167 -13.06 9.33 -11.19
C GLY A 167 -13.44 10.45 -10.22
N ARG A 168 -12.66 10.69 -9.15
CA ARG A 168 -12.93 11.74 -8.14
C ARG A 168 -11.95 12.90 -8.15
N GLY A 169 -10.94 12.86 -9.04
CA GLY A 169 -9.97 13.92 -9.29
C GLY A 169 -10.62 15.23 -9.74
N GLY A 170 -11.01 15.32 -11.01
CA GLY A 170 -11.75 16.47 -11.57
C GLY A 170 -11.30 17.82 -11.02
N GLU A 171 -12.24 18.60 -10.48
CA GLU A 171 -11.97 19.91 -9.87
C GLU A 171 -11.06 19.85 -8.63
N ARG A 172 -10.99 18.71 -7.92
CA ARG A 172 -10.13 18.54 -6.73
C ARG A 172 -8.66 18.67 -7.07
N VAL A 173 -8.25 18.23 -8.26
CA VAL A 173 -6.87 18.41 -8.75
C VAL A 173 -6.54 19.90 -8.91
N GLY A 174 -7.47 20.69 -9.44
CA GLY A 174 -7.32 22.15 -9.53
C GLY A 174 -7.27 22.81 -8.15
N LYS A 175 -8.16 22.41 -7.24
CA LYS A 175 -8.17 22.89 -5.84
C LYS A 175 -6.87 22.53 -5.11
N ALA A 176 -6.31 21.35 -5.34
CA ALA A 176 -5.02 20.94 -4.79
C ALA A 176 -3.88 21.83 -5.31
N ALA A 177 -3.89 22.20 -6.59
CA ALA A 177 -2.89 23.11 -7.13
C ALA A 177 -2.98 24.52 -6.52
N GLN A 178 -4.20 25.02 -6.27
CA GLN A 178 -4.40 26.28 -5.55
C GLN A 178 -3.89 26.20 -4.10
N ALA A 179 -4.19 25.10 -3.41
CA ALA A 179 -3.70 24.85 -2.06
C ALA A 179 -2.17 24.71 -1.99
N ALA A 180 -1.52 24.18 -3.03
CA ALA A 180 -0.06 24.03 -3.08
C ALA A 180 0.69 25.32 -3.43
N ALA A 181 0.01 26.30 -4.05
CA ALA A 181 0.62 27.50 -4.63
C ALA A 181 1.52 28.32 -3.69
N PRO A 182 1.27 28.43 -2.37
CA PRO A 182 2.17 29.12 -1.44
C PRO A 182 3.54 28.44 -1.27
N TRP A 183 3.63 27.14 -1.53
CA TRP A 183 4.86 26.36 -1.38
C TRP A 183 5.56 26.12 -2.71
N THR A 184 4.80 25.89 -3.78
CA THR A 184 5.35 25.62 -5.11
C THR A 184 4.32 25.83 -6.21
N ARG A 185 4.81 26.21 -7.39
CA ARG A 185 4.06 26.18 -8.66
C ARG A 185 4.58 25.09 -9.61
N ASP A 186 5.63 24.38 -9.21
CA ASP A 186 6.21 23.29 -9.98
C ASP A 186 5.36 22.03 -9.83
N ARG A 187 4.38 21.89 -10.72
CA ARG A 187 3.52 20.71 -10.82
C ARG A 187 4.16 19.70 -11.76
N ILE A 188 4.30 18.47 -11.27
CA ILE A 188 4.77 17.34 -12.08
C ILE A 188 3.57 16.81 -12.88
N PRO A 189 3.65 16.74 -14.23
CA PRO A 189 2.63 16.10 -15.04
C PRO A 189 2.48 14.63 -14.66
N LEU A 190 1.25 14.19 -14.44
CA LEU A 190 0.89 12.79 -14.19
C LEU A 190 -0.11 12.35 -15.25
N GLU A 191 -0.01 11.09 -15.67
CA GLU A 191 -1.03 10.46 -16.53
C GLU A 191 -2.32 10.18 -15.76
N ASP A 192 -2.23 10.05 -14.44
CA ASP A 192 -3.35 9.82 -13.54
C ASP A 192 -4.18 11.10 -13.34
N PRO A 193 -5.43 11.16 -13.86
CA PRO A 193 -6.28 12.34 -13.74
C PRO A 193 -6.82 12.54 -12.32
N ASP A 194 -6.69 11.53 -11.46
CA ASP A 194 -7.16 11.52 -10.08
C ASP A 194 -6.02 11.76 -9.08
N ALA A 195 -4.93 12.37 -9.55
CA ALA A 195 -3.75 12.69 -8.75
C ALA A 195 -3.16 14.06 -9.10
N ALA A 196 -2.47 14.68 -8.15
CA ALA A 196 -1.63 15.85 -8.41
C ALA A 196 -0.31 15.75 -7.64
N ALA A 197 0.81 15.89 -8.34
CA ALA A 197 2.15 15.88 -7.77
C ALA A 197 2.83 17.24 -7.86
N PHE A 198 3.49 17.63 -6.79
CA PHE A 198 4.14 18.92 -6.63
C PHE A 198 5.58 18.73 -6.21
N ARG A 199 6.52 19.30 -6.97
CA ARG A 199 7.93 19.36 -6.58
C ARG A 199 8.13 20.53 -5.64
N CYS A 200 8.77 20.30 -4.50
CA CYS A 200 9.10 21.34 -3.54
C CYS A 200 10.47 21.09 -2.88
N PRO A 201 11.08 22.12 -2.26
CA PRO A 201 12.25 21.91 -1.41
C PRO A 201 11.96 20.87 -0.33
N ALA A 202 12.91 19.99 -0.04
CA ALA A 202 12.69 18.86 0.88
C ALA A 202 12.31 19.33 2.30
N ALA A 203 12.83 20.49 2.72
CA ALA A 203 12.50 21.11 4.00
C ALA A 203 11.03 21.56 4.10
N SER A 204 10.39 21.88 2.97
CA SER A 204 9.01 22.39 2.90
C SER A 204 7.97 21.29 2.66
N ALA A 205 8.40 20.08 2.32
CA ALA A 205 7.50 18.96 2.02
C ALA A 205 6.53 18.60 3.16
N PRO A 206 6.94 18.60 4.45
CA PRO A 206 6.01 18.36 5.54
C PRO A 206 4.90 19.40 5.65
N ASP A 207 5.22 20.69 5.44
CA ASP A 207 4.23 21.77 5.50
C ASP A 207 3.27 21.72 4.31
N LEU A 208 3.78 21.45 3.11
CA LEU A 208 2.94 21.27 1.93
C LEU A 208 2.00 20.07 2.10
N ALA A 209 2.50 18.94 2.63
CA ALA A 209 1.67 17.78 2.90
C ALA A 209 0.56 18.09 3.93
N ARG A 210 0.87 18.82 5.01
CA ARG A 210 -0.14 19.28 5.98
C ARG A 210 -1.17 20.22 5.36
N ALA A 211 -0.73 21.16 4.51
CA ALA A 211 -1.63 22.10 3.85
C ALA A 211 -2.59 21.41 2.87
N LEU A 212 -2.07 20.50 2.04
CA LEU A 212 -2.89 19.66 1.17
C LEU A 212 -3.85 18.82 2.00
N PHE A 213 -3.39 18.19 3.09
CA PHE A 213 -4.26 17.39 3.95
C PHE A 213 -5.40 18.22 4.52
N ALA A 214 -5.10 19.39 5.10
CA ALA A 214 -6.10 20.29 5.68
C ALA A 214 -7.16 20.73 4.65
N ALA A 215 -6.77 20.95 3.39
CA ALA A 215 -7.69 21.35 2.33
C ALA A 215 -8.70 20.26 1.91
N PHE A 216 -8.43 19.00 2.25
CA PHE A 216 -9.21 17.83 1.82
C PHE A 216 -9.67 16.90 2.96
N ARG A 217 -9.28 17.13 4.22
CA ARG A 217 -9.75 16.36 5.40
C ARG A 217 -11.27 16.42 5.61
N ALA A 218 -11.97 17.39 5.03
CA ALA A 218 -13.37 17.72 5.32
C ALA A 218 -14.39 17.43 4.19
N ASN A 219 -14.02 16.67 3.15
CA ASN A 219 -14.88 16.44 1.96
C ASN A 219 -15.13 14.98 1.63
#